data_AF-A0ABD4TPD4-F1
#
_entry.id   AF-A0ABD4TPD4-F1
#
_cell.length_a   1.000
_cell.length_b   1.000
_cell.length_c   1.000
_cell.angle_alpha   90.00
_cell.angle_beta   90.00
_cell.angle_gamma   90.00
#
_symmetry.space_group_name_H-M   'P 1'
#
loop_
_entity.id
_entity.type
_entity.pdbx_description
1 polymer ?
#
loop_
_entity_poly.entity_id
_entity_poly.type
_entity_poly.pdbx_seq_one_letter_code
_entity_poly.pdbx_strand_id
1 'polypeptide(L)'
;MPGRGDLNCAKKLVADAERILQAGRGCCRWPLKTREQLWGEILAQYQRFQDHECGTLPRDIDQHIRSKFEVALLTLAVSFRANGESCPDIETSRNGEIFNDDEIALFEIIDRYQVLPGKEDLKKMLLARSGGDSDFVKDLIHVHYTYIDGLVTGMLSGESNRVNPLIIQYMKKEWKRFDSTLSNAVIDAIKANGMHWFFTFASKGGGRAEQVVYQISGGHVNIGSGVQIVDSLLSRTGISNEQESGGLFPRVGKEADSQGGVSVTDSLVSRSSIGGAGEHCFCPECGGKNGSDAKFCIQCGGRLR
;
A
#
# COMPACT_ATOMS: atom_id res chain seq x y z
N MET A 1 -4.05 -37.55 24.56
CA MET A 1 -4.66 -36.70 23.51
C MET A 1 -4.01 -35.34 23.60
N PRO A 2 -3.42 -34.78 22.52
CA PRO A 2 -2.94 -33.41 22.58
C PRO A 2 -4.12 -32.50 22.90
N GLY A 3 -3.99 -31.72 23.97
CA GLY A 3 -5.06 -30.89 24.51
C GLY A 3 -5.55 -29.90 23.47
N ARG A 4 -6.88 -29.81 23.30
CA ARG A 4 -7.54 -28.80 22.46
C ARG A 4 -7.03 -27.42 22.91
N GLY A 5 -6.38 -26.68 22.02
CA GLY A 5 -5.76 -25.40 22.39
C GLY A 5 -6.76 -24.38 22.93
N ASP A 6 -6.33 -23.61 23.93
CA ASP A 6 -7.11 -22.57 24.61
C ASP A 6 -6.75 -21.18 24.06
N LEU A 7 -7.68 -20.62 23.27
CA LEU A 7 -7.55 -19.28 22.71
C LEU A 7 -7.56 -18.18 23.78
N ASN A 8 -8.22 -18.38 24.92
CA ASN A 8 -8.27 -17.39 25.98
C ASN A 8 -6.94 -17.34 26.74
N CYS A 9 -6.31 -18.50 26.97
CA CYS A 9 -4.94 -18.58 27.45
C CYS A 9 -4.00 -17.79 26.52
N ALA A 10 -4.06 -18.07 25.22
CA ALA A 10 -3.15 -17.45 24.27
C ALA A 10 -3.36 -15.92 24.14
N LYS A 11 -4.61 -15.46 24.23
CA LYS A 11 -4.95 -14.03 24.31
C LYS A 11 -4.36 -13.33 25.54
N LYS A 12 -4.35 -14.02 26.69
CA LYS A 12 -3.74 -13.46 27.91
C LYS A 12 -2.23 -13.33 27.77
N LEU A 13 -1.57 -14.35 27.20
CA LEU A 13 -0.12 -14.31 27.00
C LEU A 13 0.31 -13.22 26.02
N VAL A 14 -0.48 -12.92 24.99
CA VAL A 14 -0.09 -11.93 23.97
C VAL A 14 -0.50 -10.50 24.32
N ALA A 15 -1.15 -10.27 25.46
CA ALA A 15 -1.76 -8.97 25.80
C ALA A 15 -0.73 -7.83 25.89
N ASP A 16 0.44 -8.07 26.49
CA ASP A 16 1.49 -7.06 26.57
C ASP A 16 2.12 -6.79 25.21
N ALA A 17 2.32 -7.83 24.40
CA ALA A 17 2.77 -7.67 23.02
C ALA A 17 1.78 -6.81 22.22
N GLU A 18 0.47 -7.05 22.34
CA GLU A 18 -0.56 -6.23 21.68
C GLU A 18 -0.53 -4.78 22.14
N ARG A 19 -0.31 -4.52 23.44
CA ARG A 19 -0.15 -3.16 23.97
C ARG A 19 1.01 -2.41 23.32
N ILE A 20 2.13 -3.11 23.07
CA ILE A 20 3.29 -2.51 22.39
C ILE A 20 2.99 -2.24 20.92
N LEU A 21 2.36 -3.20 20.23
CA LEU A 21 1.99 -3.05 18.83
C LEU A 21 1.01 -1.88 18.61
N GLN A 22 0.09 -1.65 19.57
CA GLN A 22 -0.80 -0.49 19.56
C GLN A 22 -0.06 0.83 19.79
N ALA A 23 1.00 0.82 20.60
CA ALA A 23 1.81 2.00 20.84
C ALA A 23 2.74 2.34 19.65
N GLY A 24 3.19 1.32 18.90
CA GLY A 24 4.13 1.49 17.79
C GLY A 24 5.40 2.22 18.24
N ARG A 25 5.89 3.16 17.42
CA ARG A 25 6.99 4.10 17.81
C ARG A 25 6.69 4.96 19.04
N GLY A 26 5.44 5.06 19.47
CA GLY A 26 5.08 5.75 20.71
C GLY A 26 5.80 5.18 21.94
N CYS A 27 6.20 3.90 21.89
CA CYS A 27 6.95 3.27 22.98
C CYS A 27 8.33 3.91 23.22
N CYS A 28 8.95 4.57 22.23
CA CYS A 28 10.25 5.25 22.41
C CYS A 28 10.23 6.32 23.50
N ARG A 29 9.04 6.86 23.82
CA ARG A 29 8.84 7.87 24.87
C ARG A 29 8.73 7.27 26.26
N TRP A 30 8.64 5.95 26.39
CA TRP A 30 8.56 5.29 27.68
C TRP A 30 9.93 5.21 28.34
N PRO A 31 10.00 5.28 29.69
CA PRO A 31 11.26 5.14 30.42
C PRO A 31 11.99 3.85 30.05
N LEU A 32 13.33 3.91 29.95
CA LEU A 32 14.17 2.75 29.63
C LEU A 32 13.80 1.52 30.47
N LYS A 33 13.78 1.65 31.81
CA LYS A 33 13.40 0.56 32.72
C LYS A 33 12.06 -0.10 32.40
N THR A 34 11.07 0.68 31.97
CA THR A 34 9.75 0.14 31.59
C THR A 34 9.85 -0.70 30.32
N ARG A 35 10.63 -0.25 29.34
CA ARG A 35 10.85 -1.00 28.10
C ARG A 35 11.69 -2.26 28.32
N GLU A 36 12.69 -2.21 29.20
CA GLU A 36 13.48 -3.38 29.59
C GLU A 36 12.64 -4.43 30.33
N GLN A 37 11.79 -3.99 31.27
CA GLN A 37 10.86 -4.89 31.95
C GLN A 37 9.92 -5.56 30.94
N LEU A 38 9.32 -4.78 30.04
CA LEU A 38 8.42 -5.28 29.01
C LEU A 38 9.10 -6.27 28.06
N TRP A 39 10.36 -6.01 27.71
CA TRP A 39 11.16 -6.90 26.91
C TRP A 39 11.28 -8.29 27.56
N GLY A 40 11.67 -8.34 28.83
CA GLY A 40 11.79 -9.59 29.58
C GLY A 40 10.44 -10.31 29.77
N GLU A 41 9.37 -9.56 30.07
CA GLU A 41 8.02 -10.11 30.20
C GLU A 41 7.53 -10.75 28.90
N ILE A 42 7.73 -10.09 27.76
CA ILE A 42 7.33 -10.59 26.45
C ILE A 42 8.13 -11.83 26.06
N LEU A 43 9.45 -11.85 26.31
CA LEU A 43 10.27 -13.04 26.06
C LEU A 43 9.76 -14.23 26.89
N ALA A 44 9.49 -14.03 28.18
CA ALA A 44 8.98 -15.09 29.05
C ALA A 44 7.59 -15.58 28.62
N GLN A 45 6.68 -14.67 28.24
CA GLN A 45 5.35 -15.01 27.73
C GLN A 45 5.44 -15.76 26.40
N TYR A 46 6.35 -15.34 25.51
CA TYR A 46 6.56 -15.98 24.22
C TYR A 46 7.10 -17.39 24.39
N GLN A 47 8.09 -17.59 25.26
CA GLN A 47 8.64 -18.90 25.60
C GLN A 47 7.55 -19.85 26.12
N ARG A 48 6.73 -19.38 27.09
CA ARG A 48 5.58 -20.14 27.62
C ARG A 48 4.58 -20.53 26.55
N PHE A 49 4.32 -19.63 25.59
CA PHE A 49 3.46 -19.93 24.45
C PHE A 49 4.07 -21.01 23.53
N GLN A 50 5.38 -20.94 23.26
CA GLN A 50 6.11 -21.92 22.46
C GLN A 50 6.18 -23.30 23.15
N ASP A 51 6.27 -23.32 24.48
CA ASP A 51 6.26 -24.53 25.31
C ASP A 51 4.86 -25.17 25.42
N HIS A 52 3.90 -24.72 24.59
CA HIS A 52 2.54 -25.23 24.50
C HIS A 52 1.73 -25.13 25.80
N GLU A 53 1.97 -24.11 26.64
CA GLU A 53 1.18 -23.87 27.86
C GLU A 53 -0.32 -23.75 27.55
N CYS A 54 -0.68 -23.15 26.40
CA CYS A 54 -2.06 -23.01 25.95
C CYS A 54 -2.55 -24.19 25.10
N GLY A 55 -1.83 -25.30 25.05
CA GLY A 55 -2.11 -26.46 24.19
C GLY A 55 -1.79 -26.23 22.72
N THR A 56 -2.27 -27.13 21.85
CA THR A 56 -1.98 -27.06 20.41
C THR A 56 -3.08 -26.29 19.68
N LEU A 57 -2.72 -25.13 19.12
CA LEU A 57 -3.60 -24.30 18.30
C LEU A 57 -3.49 -24.66 16.81
N PRO A 58 -4.53 -24.36 15.99
CA PRO A 58 -4.41 -24.41 14.54
C PRO A 58 -3.24 -23.55 14.05
N ARG A 59 -2.52 -24.04 13.03
CA ARG A 59 -1.29 -23.43 12.52
C ARG A 59 -1.42 -21.93 12.25
N ASP A 60 -2.51 -21.50 11.60
CA ASP A 60 -2.69 -20.09 11.24
C ASP A 60 -2.84 -19.19 12.48
N ILE A 61 -3.49 -19.71 13.53
CA ILE A 61 -3.67 -18.99 14.79
C ILE A 61 -2.34 -18.96 15.56
N ASP A 62 -1.65 -20.09 15.64
CA ASP A 62 -0.33 -20.19 16.25
C ASP A 62 0.63 -19.18 15.60
N GLN A 63 0.77 -19.22 14.27
CA GLN A 63 1.61 -18.28 13.52
C GLN A 63 1.21 -16.82 13.74
N HIS A 64 -0.10 -16.51 13.70
CA HIS A 64 -0.59 -15.15 13.97
C HIS A 64 -0.20 -14.67 15.37
N ILE A 65 -0.26 -15.51 16.39
CA ILE A 65 0.12 -15.15 17.76
C ILE A 65 1.64 -14.99 17.88
N ARG A 66 2.43 -15.91 17.33
CA ARG A 66 3.90 -15.80 17.30
C ARG A 66 4.35 -14.52 16.62
N SER A 67 3.72 -14.17 15.49
CA SER A 67 4.03 -12.94 14.76
C SER A 67 3.87 -11.68 15.60
N LYS A 68 2.92 -11.65 16.54
CA LYS A 68 2.75 -10.51 17.45
C LYS A 68 3.88 -10.39 18.45
N PHE A 69 4.35 -11.50 19.02
CA PHE A 69 5.51 -11.51 19.92
C PHE A 69 6.76 -11.01 19.20
N GLU A 70 7.06 -11.56 18.03
CA GLU A 70 8.22 -11.16 17.21
C GLU A 70 8.21 -9.66 16.88
N VAL A 71 7.07 -9.14 16.41
CA VAL A 71 6.98 -7.72 16.04
C VAL A 71 6.92 -6.80 17.26
N ALA A 72 6.38 -7.24 18.40
CA ALA A 72 6.43 -6.46 19.64
C ALA A 72 7.88 -6.34 20.15
N LEU A 73 8.66 -7.41 20.10
CA LEU A 73 10.09 -7.38 20.38
C LEU A 73 10.83 -6.48 19.39
N LEU A 74 10.56 -6.59 18.09
CA LEU A 74 11.14 -5.69 17.08
C LEU A 74 10.81 -4.22 17.38
N THR A 75 9.58 -3.93 17.78
CA THR A 75 9.13 -2.57 18.15
C THR A 75 9.96 -2.01 19.31
N LEU A 76 10.18 -2.83 20.35
CA LEU A 76 11.05 -2.46 21.47
C LEU A 76 12.51 -2.30 21.04
N ALA A 77 13.05 -3.20 20.22
CA ALA A 77 14.41 -3.12 19.71
C ALA A 77 14.66 -1.82 18.94
N VAL A 78 13.72 -1.44 18.07
CA VAL A 78 13.73 -0.15 17.35
C VAL A 78 13.70 1.02 18.34
N SER A 79 12.96 0.90 19.44
CA SER A 79 12.90 1.95 20.46
C SER A 79 14.23 2.16 21.19
N PHE A 80 14.95 1.08 21.53
CA PHE A 80 16.27 1.16 22.15
C PHE A 80 17.26 1.80 21.17
N ARG A 81 17.27 1.34 19.91
CA ARG A 81 18.12 1.89 18.84
C ARG A 81 17.85 3.38 18.61
N ALA A 82 16.59 3.79 18.57
CA ALA A 82 16.21 5.19 18.37
C ALA A 82 16.67 6.12 19.51
N ASN A 83 16.77 5.58 20.73
CA ASN A 83 17.20 6.33 21.92
C ASN A 83 18.73 6.22 22.17
N GLY A 84 19.47 5.51 21.31
CA GLY A 84 20.91 5.27 21.51
C GLY A 84 21.22 4.34 22.70
N GLU A 85 20.26 3.51 23.10
CA GLU A 85 20.35 2.60 24.23
C GLU A 85 20.71 1.19 23.75
N SER A 86 21.39 0.42 24.60
CA SER A 86 21.66 -0.99 24.34
C SER A 86 20.41 -1.84 24.59
N CYS A 87 20.14 -2.79 23.71
CA CYS A 87 19.05 -3.75 23.92
C CYS A 87 19.41 -4.71 25.07
N PRO A 88 18.47 -5.05 25.98
CA PRO A 88 18.71 -6.00 27.06
C PRO A 88 19.01 -7.42 26.56
N ASP A 89 19.93 -8.09 27.25
CA ASP A 89 20.31 -9.52 27.11
C ASP A 89 20.59 -10.00 25.68
N ILE A 90 21.78 -9.64 25.17
CA ILE A 90 22.27 -10.09 23.86
C ILE A 90 23.42 -11.12 23.98
N GLU A 91 23.21 -12.21 24.71
CA GLU A 91 24.24 -13.27 24.76
C GLU A 91 24.20 -14.24 23.56
N THR A 92 23.29 -14.08 22.59
CA THR A 92 23.07 -15.11 21.53
C THR A 92 23.06 -14.65 20.07
N SER A 93 23.46 -13.40 19.76
CA SER A 93 23.66 -12.99 18.36
C SER A 93 25.12 -12.59 18.10
N ARG A 94 25.72 -13.10 17.01
CA ARG A 94 27.15 -12.92 16.64
C ARG A 94 27.62 -11.46 16.60
N ASN A 95 26.69 -10.49 16.54
CA ASN A 95 26.97 -9.05 16.45
C ASN A 95 26.22 -8.19 17.49
N GLY A 96 25.58 -8.76 18.51
CA GLY A 96 24.86 -7.92 19.48
C GLY A 96 23.49 -7.41 19.01
N GLU A 97 22.95 -7.90 17.88
CA GLU A 97 21.63 -7.48 17.38
C GLU A 97 20.72 -8.69 17.13
N ILE A 98 19.53 -8.68 17.74
CA ILE A 98 18.52 -9.76 17.65
C ILE A 98 17.76 -9.68 16.31
N PHE A 99 17.61 -8.47 15.79
CA PHE A 99 16.98 -8.18 14.52
C PHE A 99 18.00 -7.59 13.55
N ASN A 100 17.91 -7.96 12.29
CA ASN A 100 18.79 -7.41 11.27
C ASN A 100 18.29 -6.06 10.73
N ASP A 101 19.17 -5.36 10.00
CA ASP A 101 18.84 -4.07 9.42
C ASP A 101 17.65 -4.10 8.45
N ASP A 102 17.40 -5.19 7.74
CA ASP A 102 16.26 -5.29 6.81
C ASP A 102 14.94 -5.38 7.58
N GLU A 103 14.92 -6.13 8.70
CA GLU A 103 13.76 -6.22 9.59
C GLU A 103 13.44 -4.86 10.23
N ILE A 104 14.48 -4.17 10.71
CA ILE A 104 14.35 -2.83 11.29
C ILE A 104 13.85 -1.85 10.23
N ALA A 105 14.47 -1.80 9.06
CA ALA A 105 14.07 -0.90 7.98
C ALA A 105 12.63 -1.15 7.53
N LEU A 106 12.22 -2.41 7.38
CA LEU A 106 10.85 -2.78 7.03
C LEU A 106 9.84 -2.25 8.06
N PHE A 107 10.10 -2.51 9.35
CA PHE A 107 9.26 -1.99 10.43
C PHE A 107 9.19 -0.46 10.37
N GLU A 108 10.35 0.18 10.26
CA GLU A 108 10.46 1.63 10.30
C GLU A 108 9.71 2.34 9.18
N ILE A 109 9.69 1.74 7.97
CA ILE A 109 8.97 2.25 6.81
C ILE A 109 7.46 2.07 7.00
N ILE A 110 7.01 0.88 7.41
CA ILE A 110 5.58 0.56 7.57
C ILE A 110 4.97 1.35 8.74
N ASP A 111 5.67 1.48 9.87
CA ASP A 111 5.18 2.18 11.06
C ASP A 111 4.91 3.67 10.78
N ARG A 112 5.64 4.30 9.84
CA ARG A 112 5.35 5.69 9.42
C ARG A 112 3.96 5.85 8.79
N TYR A 113 3.33 4.78 8.32
CA TYR A 113 1.97 4.83 7.80
C TYR A 113 0.91 4.81 8.91
N GLN A 114 1.28 4.63 10.18
CA GLN A 114 0.31 4.72 11.29
C GLN A 114 -0.31 6.11 11.42
N VAL A 115 0.38 7.17 10.99
CA VAL A 115 -0.18 8.53 10.98
C VAL A 115 -1.08 8.79 9.77
N LEU A 116 -1.25 7.81 8.88
CA LEU A 116 -2.09 7.95 7.70
C LEU A 116 -3.55 8.26 8.10
N PRO A 117 -4.13 9.36 7.60
CA PRO A 117 -5.53 9.69 7.87
C PRO A 117 -6.49 8.61 7.35
N GLY A 118 -7.69 8.58 7.91
CA GLY A 118 -8.74 7.69 7.43
C GLY A 118 -9.12 7.98 5.97
N LYS A 119 -9.69 6.97 5.29
CA LYS A 119 -10.07 7.04 3.87
C LYS A 119 -10.86 8.32 3.51
N GLU A 120 -11.86 8.69 4.33
CA GLU A 120 -12.71 9.84 4.05
C GLU A 120 -11.97 11.18 4.19
N ASP A 121 -11.03 11.28 5.14
CA ASP A 121 -10.24 12.49 5.31
C ASP A 121 -9.18 12.61 4.22
N LEU A 122 -8.52 11.50 3.86
CA LEU A 122 -7.66 11.44 2.68
C LEU A 122 -8.41 11.90 1.42
N LYS A 123 -9.63 11.41 1.20
CA LYS A 123 -10.47 11.83 0.07
C LYS A 123 -10.74 13.34 0.09
N LYS A 124 -11.10 13.92 1.25
CA LYS A 124 -11.32 15.37 1.36
C LYS A 124 -10.05 16.16 1.04
N MET A 125 -8.90 15.73 1.56
CA MET A 125 -7.60 16.36 1.29
C MET A 125 -7.22 16.27 -0.20
N LEU A 126 -7.51 15.14 -0.85
CA LEU A 126 -7.28 14.95 -2.29
C LEU A 126 -8.14 15.83 -3.18
N LEU A 127 -9.38 16.09 -2.75
CA LEU A 127 -10.34 16.91 -3.49
C LEU A 127 -10.16 18.42 -3.22
N ALA A 128 -9.36 18.80 -2.24
CA ALA A 128 -9.08 20.21 -1.96
C ALA A 128 -8.33 20.85 -3.15
N ARG A 129 -8.82 22.02 -3.59
CA ARG A 129 -8.31 22.73 -4.78
C ARG A 129 -6.85 23.18 -4.61
N SER A 130 -6.47 23.62 -3.42
CA SER A 130 -5.10 24.02 -3.07
C SER A 130 -5.02 24.32 -1.56
N GLY A 131 -3.84 24.10 -0.97
CA GLY A 131 -3.57 24.28 0.45
C GLY A 131 -2.54 23.26 0.97
N GLY A 132 -1.90 23.56 2.10
CA GLY A 132 -0.80 22.75 2.65
C GLY A 132 -1.15 21.26 2.81
N ASP A 133 -2.39 20.95 3.20
CA ASP A 133 -2.85 19.56 3.37
C ASP A 133 -3.04 18.83 2.02
N SER A 134 -3.46 19.55 0.96
CA SER A 134 -3.60 18.97 -0.39
C SER A 134 -2.23 18.61 -0.96
N ASP A 135 -1.26 19.50 -0.78
CA ASP A 135 0.08 19.33 -1.35
C ASP A 135 0.82 18.21 -0.62
N PHE A 136 0.69 18.14 0.71
CA PHE A 136 1.19 17.03 1.52
C PHE A 136 0.65 15.67 1.05
N VAL A 137 -0.67 15.54 0.83
CA VAL A 137 -1.26 14.26 0.42
C VAL A 137 -0.87 13.89 -1.01
N LYS A 138 -0.71 14.86 -1.91
CA LYS A 138 -0.19 14.62 -3.27
C LYS A 138 1.25 14.12 -3.23
N ASP A 139 2.11 14.73 -2.42
CA ASP A 139 3.50 14.30 -2.24
C ASP A 139 3.57 12.90 -1.63
N LEU A 140 2.72 12.61 -0.64
CA LEU A 140 2.59 11.28 -0.06
C LEU A 140 2.23 10.23 -1.13
N ILE A 141 1.26 10.52 -1.99
CA ILE A 141 0.86 9.63 -3.09
C ILE A 141 2.02 9.44 -4.07
N HIS A 142 2.70 10.51 -4.45
CA HIS A 142 3.86 10.44 -5.32
C HIS A 142 4.92 9.51 -4.73
N VAL A 143 5.34 9.74 -3.50
CA VAL A 143 6.36 8.92 -2.83
C VAL A 143 5.90 7.47 -2.65
N HIS A 144 4.64 7.27 -2.29
CA HIS A 144 4.06 5.95 -2.09
C HIS A 144 4.10 5.10 -3.36
N TYR A 145 3.48 5.58 -4.45
CA TYR A 145 3.33 4.80 -5.68
C TYR A 145 4.60 4.75 -6.54
N THR A 146 5.55 5.66 -6.35
CA THR A 146 6.82 5.64 -7.08
C THR A 146 7.89 4.81 -6.36
N TYR A 147 7.97 4.87 -5.04
CA TYR A 147 9.12 4.32 -4.30
C TYR A 147 8.73 3.33 -3.22
N ILE A 148 7.85 3.72 -2.30
CA ILE A 148 7.65 2.95 -1.07
C ILE A 148 6.94 1.63 -1.33
N ASP A 149 5.92 1.60 -2.19
CA ASP A 149 5.19 0.35 -2.44
C ASP A 149 6.07 -0.73 -3.08
N GLY A 150 6.88 -0.36 -4.08
CA GLY A 150 7.82 -1.30 -4.71
C GLY A 150 8.88 -1.79 -3.73
N LEU A 151 9.43 -0.89 -2.90
CA LEU A 151 10.40 -1.24 -1.87
C LEU A 151 9.81 -2.20 -0.82
N VAL A 152 8.65 -1.87 -0.25
CA VAL A 152 7.99 -2.70 0.77
C VAL A 152 7.55 -4.03 0.18
N THR A 153 6.96 -4.04 -1.01
CA THR A 153 6.55 -5.28 -1.68
C THR A 153 7.75 -6.18 -1.97
N GLY A 154 8.89 -5.62 -2.39
CA GLY A 154 10.14 -6.38 -2.59
C GLY A 154 10.73 -6.94 -1.28
N MET A 155 10.64 -6.22 -0.17
CA MET A 155 11.03 -6.75 1.14
C MET A 155 10.09 -7.86 1.63
N LEU A 156 8.78 -7.74 1.34
CA LEU A 156 7.76 -8.69 1.78
C LEU A 156 7.63 -9.92 0.87
N SER A 157 8.06 -9.86 -0.38
CA SER A 157 7.95 -10.97 -1.35
C SER A 157 8.81 -12.18 -0.96
N GLY A 158 9.74 -12.02 -0.03
CA GLY A 158 10.65 -13.09 0.41
C GLY A 158 11.85 -13.28 -0.53
N GLU A 159 12.01 -12.41 -1.54
CA GLU A 159 13.24 -12.33 -2.34
C GLU A 159 14.45 -12.00 -1.45
N SER A 160 14.22 -11.23 -0.38
CA SER A 160 15.14 -11.13 0.75
C SER A 160 14.86 -12.24 1.75
N ASN A 161 15.62 -13.34 1.70
CA ASN A 161 15.63 -14.42 2.71
C ASN A 161 16.15 -13.95 4.10
N ARG A 162 16.23 -12.64 4.34
CA ARG A 162 16.85 -12.03 5.50
C ARG A 162 15.82 -11.64 6.57
N VAL A 163 14.55 -11.44 6.21
CA VAL A 163 13.49 -11.05 7.15
C VAL A 163 12.79 -12.31 7.70
N ASN A 164 12.64 -12.41 9.02
CA ASN A 164 11.90 -13.50 9.66
C ASN A 164 10.49 -13.64 9.04
N PRO A 165 10.07 -14.85 8.60
CA PRO A 165 8.76 -15.09 8.02
C PRO A 165 7.57 -14.66 8.89
N LEU A 166 7.71 -14.71 10.22
CA LEU A 166 6.68 -14.25 11.16
C LEU A 166 6.52 -12.72 11.09
N ILE A 167 7.63 -11.98 10.99
CA ILE A 167 7.61 -10.53 10.76
C ILE A 167 6.98 -10.23 9.40
N ILE A 168 7.39 -10.94 8.34
CA ILE A 168 6.80 -10.78 6.99
C ILE A 168 5.29 -10.96 7.03
N GLN A 169 4.79 -12.02 7.70
CA GLN A 169 3.37 -12.30 7.78
C GLN A 169 2.59 -11.17 8.44
N TYR A 170 3.09 -10.64 9.57
CA TYR A 170 2.48 -9.51 10.26
C TYR A 170 2.52 -8.24 9.38
N MET A 171 3.68 -7.93 8.81
CA MET A 171 3.91 -6.73 8.03
C MET A 171 3.12 -6.72 6.72
N LYS A 172 2.91 -7.88 6.07
CA LYS A 172 2.00 -8.00 4.92
C LYS A 172 0.58 -7.56 5.25
N LYS A 173 0.08 -7.92 6.43
CA LYS A 173 -1.26 -7.56 6.86
C LYS A 173 -1.37 -6.06 7.13
N GLU A 174 -0.40 -5.48 7.83
CA GLU A 174 -0.38 -4.04 8.11
C GLU A 174 -0.20 -3.22 6.82
N TRP A 175 0.73 -3.62 5.95
CA TRP A 175 0.94 -2.97 4.65
C TRP A 175 -0.34 -2.97 3.81
N LYS A 176 -1.00 -4.12 3.69
CA LYS A 176 -2.27 -4.24 2.97
C LYS A 176 -3.35 -3.32 3.53
N ARG A 177 -3.41 -3.11 4.86
CA ARG A 177 -4.37 -2.18 5.47
C ARG A 177 -4.10 -0.73 5.02
N PHE A 178 -2.85 -0.30 5.02
CA PHE A 178 -2.48 1.05 4.62
C PHE A 178 -2.62 1.28 3.11
N ASP A 179 -2.09 0.38 2.29
CA ASP A 179 -2.16 0.42 0.83
C ASP A 179 -3.63 0.43 0.36
N SER A 180 -4.50 -0.40 0.93
CA SER A 180 -5.92 -0.40 0.59
C SER A 180 -6.63 0.90 1.02
N THR A 181 -6.28 1.47 2.17
CA THR A 181 -6.85 2.75 2.63
C THR A 181 -6.52 3.87 1.66
N LEU A 182 -5.25 3.97 1.25
CA LEU A 182 -4.79 4.97 0.30
C LEU A 182 -5.36 4.74 -1.10
N SER A 183 -5.27 3.52 -1.61
CA SER A 183 -5.79 3.15 -2.94
C SER A 183 -7.28 3.44 -3.06
N ASN A 184 -8.08 3.08 -2.06
CA ASN A 184 -9.51 3.35 -2.06
C ASN A 184 -9.82 4.86 -2.01
N ALA A 185 -9.07 5.65 -1.22
CA ALA A 185 -9.24 7.09 -1.19
C ALA A 185 -8.93 7.75 -2.54
N VAL A 186 -7.87 7.29 -3.22
CA VAL A 186 -7.50 7.74 -4.57
C VAL A 186 -8.57 7.37 -5.59
N ILE A 187 -9.03 6.12 -5.59
CA ILE A 187 -10.10 5.64 -6.47
C ILE A 187 -11.37 6.48 -6.28
N ASP A 188 -11.79 6.71 -5.03
CA ASP A 188 -12.98 7.49 -4.71
C ASP A 188 -12.84 8.96 -5.14
N ALA A 189 -11.64 9.54 -5.00
CA ALA A 189 -11.37 10.92 -5.44
C ALA A 189 -11.32 11.05 -6.97
N ILE A 190 -10.76 10.06 -7.69
CA ILE A 190 -10.77 10.01 -9.16
C ILE A 190 -12.21 9.93 -9.67
N LYS A 191 -13.05 9.06 -9.08
CA LYS A 191 -14.46 8.93 -9.45
C LYS A 191 -15.25 10.22 -9.22
N ALA A 192 -14.89 11.00 -8.19
CA ALA A 192 -15.62 12.21 -7.83
C ALA A 192 -15.27 13.43 -8.70
N ASN A 193 -14.00 13.61 -9.10
CA ASN A 193 -13.56 14.86 -9.76
C ASN A 193 -12.54 14.64 -10.91
N GLY A 194 -12.38 13.41 -11.37
CA GLY A 194 -11.51 13.08 -12.51
C GLY A 194 -10.00 13.29 -12.29
N MET A 195 -9.54 13.65 -11.08
CA MET A 195 -8.16 13.98 -10.67
C MET A 195 -7.11 13.95 -11.79
N HIS A 196 -7.14 14.96 -12.66
CA HIS A 196 -6.30 15.02 -13.87
C HIS A 196 -4.80 14.87 -13.56
N TRP A 197 -4.34 15.48 -12.47
CA TRP A 197 -2.96 15.41 -12.01
C TRP A 197 -2.50 13.97 -11.73
N PHE A 198 -3.38 13.09 -11.23
CA PHE A 198 -3.04 11.69 -10.94
C PHE A 198 -2.88 10.90 -12.24
N PHE A 199 -3.68 11.19 -13.27
CA PHE A 199 -3.50 10.62 -14.61
C PHE A 199 -2.18 11.11 -15.25
N THR A 200 -1.88 12.40 -15.13
CA THR A 200 -0.58 12.94 -15.55
C THR A 200 0.57 12.25 -14.82
N PHE A 201 0.45 12.05 -13.52
CA PHE A 201 1.43 11.31 -12.72
C PHE A 201 1.58 9.86 -13.19
N ALA A 202 0.49 9.11 -13.36
CA ALA A 202 0.52 7.73 -13.83
C ALA A 202 1.19 7.63 -15.20
N SER A 203 0.90 8.56 -16.13
CA SER A 203 1.50 8.59 -17.46
C SER A 203 3.01 8.86 -17.47
N LYS A 204 3.59 9.36 -16.37
CA LYS A 204 5.03 9.60 -16.22
C LYS A 204 5.81 8.38 -15.72
N GLY A 205 5.17 7.21 -15.62
CA GLY A 205 5.85 5.92 -15.41
C GLY A 205 5.79 5.36 -13.99
N GLY A 206 4.79 5.73 -13.19
CA GLY A 206 4.52 5.06 -11.93
C GLY A 206 3.77 3.75 -12.17
N GLY A 207 4.46 2.60 -12.26
CA GLY A 207 3.84 1.31 -12.62
C GLY A 207 2.62 0.92 -11.79
N ARG A 208 2.59 1.26 -10.50
CA ARG A 208 1.41 1.03 -9.65
C ARG A 208 0.33 2.11 -9.79
N ALA A 209 0.70 3.36 -10.06
CA ALA A 209 -0.27 4.39 -10.43
C ALA A 209 -0.96 4.06 -11.77
N GLU A 210 -0.22 3.49 -12.73
CA GLU A 210 -0.77 2.92 -13.96
C GLU A 210 -1.79 1.81 -13.65
N GLN A 211 -1.46 0.90 -12.72
CA GLN A 211 -2.38 -0.16 -12.29
C GLN A 211 -3.68 0.40 -11.69
N VAL A 212 -3.62 1.42 -10.85
CA VAL A 212 -4.81 2.07 -10.25
C VAL A 212 -5.69 2.66 -11.36
N VAL A 213 -5.09 3.36 -12.33
CA VAL A 213 -5.80 3.89 -13.51
C VAL A 213 -6.43 2.76 -14.35
N TYR A 214 -5.70 1.65 -14.53
CA TYR A 214 -6.18 0.47 -15.26
C TYR A 214 -7.40 -0.17 -14.56
N GLN A 215 -7.38 -0.29 -13.24
CA GLN A 215 -8.51 -0.84 -12.47
C GLN A 215 -9.76 0.04 -12.56
N ILE A 216 -9.61 1.35 -12.47
CA ILE A 216 -10.73 2.30 -12.56
C ILE A 216 -11.36 2.28 -13.96
N SER A 217 -10.54 2.11 -14.99
CA SER A 217 -10.99 2.07 -16.38
C SER A 217 -11.59 0.72 -16.81
N GLY A 218 -11.69 -0.26 -15.91
CA GLY A 218 -12.17 -1.60 -16.24
C GLY A 218 -11.24 -2.37 -17.17
N GLY A 219 -9.95 -2.00 -17.21
CA GLY A 219 -8.93 -2.65 -18.02
C GLY A 219 -8.90 -2.25 -19.51
N HIS A 220 -9.58 -1.17 -19.88
CA HIS A 220 -9.75 -0.75 -21.27
C HIS A 220 -8.84 0.41 -21.73
N VAL A 221 -8.01 0.98 -20.85
CA VAL A 221 -7.22 2.19 -21.18
C VAL A 221 -5.75 1.85 -21.42
N ASN A 222 -5.29 2.25 -22.60
CA ASN A 222 -3.88 2.21 -23.01
C ASN A 222 -3.17 3.44 -22.44
N ILE A 223 -2.26 3.27 -21.48
CA ILE A 223 -1.66 4.40 -20.73
C ILE A 223 -0.45 5.04 -21.46
N GLY A 224 -0.10 4.51 -22.64
CA GLY A 224 1.08 4.92 -23.41
C GLY A 224 1.04 6.33 -24.02
N SER A 225 -0.10 7.02 -24.01
CA SER A 225 -0.19 8.42 -24.45
C SER A 225 -1.08 9.20 -23.48
N GLY A 226 -0.46 9.93 -22.55
CA GLY A 226 -1.12 10.68 -21.47
C GLY A 226 -2.18 11.73 -21.88
N VAL A 227 -2.51 11.85 -23.18
CA VAL A 227 -3.48 12.81 -23.73
C VAL A 227 -4.82 12.13 -24.08
N GLN A 228 -4.85 10.85 -24.49
CA GLN A 228 -6.10 10.18 -24.90
C GLN A 228 -6.90 9.57 -23.74
N ILE A 229 -6.25 9.41 -22.58
CA ILE A 229 -6.81 8.77 -21.38
C ILE A 229 -7.86 9.66 -20.70
N VAL A 230 -7.60 10.96 -20.69
CA VAL A 230 -8.38 11.95 -19.95
C VAL A 230 -9.73 12.17 -20.65
N ASP A 231 -9.73 12.31 -21.97
CA ASP A 231 -10.96 12.57 -22.74
C ASP A 231 -11.91 11.36 -22.79
N SER A 232 -11.39 10.13 -22.81
CA SER A 232 -12.21 8.90 -22.85
C SER A 232 -12.83 8.53 -21.48
N LEU A 233 -12.19 8.94 -20.38
CA LEU A 233 -12.70 8.70 -19.02
C LEU A 233 -13.62 9.84 -18.53
N LEU A 234 -13.29 11.11 -18.80
CA LEU A 234 -14.14 12.25 -18.44
C LEU A 234 -15.50 12.22 -19.15
N SER A 235 -15.53 11.72 -20.40
CA SER A 235 -16.76 11.49 -21.15
C SER A 235 -17.61 10.34 -20.59
N ARG A 236 -17.00 9.34 -19.93
CA ARG A 236 -17.71 8.24 -19.25
C ARG A 236 -18.21 8.60 -17.85
N THR A 237 -17.57 9.55 -17.16
CA THR A 237 -17.99 10.01 -15.83
C THR A 237 -18.95 11.20 -15.86
N GLY A 238 -19.28 11.71 -17.06
CA GLY A 238 -20.20 12.84 -17.23
C GLY A 238 -19.61 14.20 -16.84
N ILE A 239 -18.29 14.30 -16.73
CA ILE A 239 -17.59 15.54 -16.32
C ILE A 239 -17.20 16.31 -17.58
N SER A 240 -17.84 17.47 -17.80
CA SER A 240 -17.55 18.35 -18.93
C SER A 240 -16.34 19.25 -18.63
N ASN A 241 -15.49 19.46 -19.64
CA ASN A 241 -14.30 20.28 -19.56
C ASN A 241 -14.70 21.75 -19.81
N GLU A 242 -14.90 22.56 -18.77
CA GLU A 242 -15.00 24.01 -18.95
C GLU A 242 -13.58 24.57 -19.12
N GLN A 243 -13.15 24.75 -20.37
CA GLN A 243 -11.95 25.52 -20.68
C GLN A 243 -12.23 27.01 -20.46
N GLU A 244 -11.69 27.57 -19.37
CA GLU A 244 -11.42 29.01 -19.28
C GLU A 244 -10.37 29.39 -20.33
N SER A 245 -10.84 29.76 -21.52
CA SER A 245 -10.00 30.34 -22.57
C SER A 245 -10.13 31.86 -22.53
N GLY A 246 -9.29 32.47 -21.69
CA GLY A 246 -8.96 33.90 -21.80
C GLY A 246 -8.10 34.12 -23.04
N GLY A 247 -8.70 34.62 -24.14
CA GLY A 247 -8.02 34.98 -25.36
C GLY A 247 -8.62 36.24 -25.98
N LEU A 248 -7.80 37.29 -26.11
CA LEU A 248 -8.09 38.54 -26.79
C LEU A 248 -8.35 38.33 -28.30
N PHE A 249 -9.34 39.09 -28.81
CA PHE A 249 -9.72 39.41 -30.20
C PHE A 249 -10.92 38.65 -30.84
N PRO A 250 -11.85 39.38 -31.50
CA PRO A 250 -13.16 38.85 -31.92
C PRO A 250 -13.25 38.53 -33.42
N ARG A 251 -14.15 37.62 -33.81
CA ARG A 251 -14.90 37.64 -35.09
C ARG A 251 -16.05 36.60 -35.06
N VAL A 252 -17.30 37.03 -34.97
CA VAL A 252 -18.29 37.26 -36.07
C VAL A 252 -18.86 35.96 -36.68
N GLY A 253 -20.02 35.57 -36.16
CA GLY A 253 -21.29 35.25 -36.84
C GLY A 253 -21.36 34.22 -37.98
N LYS A 254 -22.18 33.18 -37.79
CA LYS A 254 -23.47 33.00 -38.51
C LYS A 254 -24.28 31.81 -37.98
N GLU A 255 -25.59 32.05 -37.83
CA GLU A 255 -26.67 31.13 -37.51
C GLU A 255 -26.97 30.14 -38.67
N ALA A 256 -27.48 28.94 -38.35
CA ALA A 256 -28.83 28.48 -38.70
C ALA A 256 -29.01 26.95 -38.51
N ASP A 257 -30.06 26.61 -37.75
CA ASP A 257 -31.08 25.57 -37.97
C ASP A 257 -30.75 24.07 -38.07
N SER A 258 -31.10 23.39 -36.96
CA SER A 258 -32.21 22.43 -36.83
C SER A 258 -32.08 20.96 -37.28
N GLN A 259 -32.64 20.12 -36.39
CA GLN A 259 -33.16 18.74 -36.56
C GLN A 259 -32.19 17.54 -36.50
N GLY A 260 -32.27 16.83 -35.37
CA GLY A 260 -32.75 15.44 -35.35
C GLY A 260 -31.74 14.31 -35.63
N GLY A 261 -31.60 13.42 -34.65
CA GLY A 261 -31.28 12.01 -34.90
C GLY A 261 -29.91 11.57 -34.40
N VAL A 262 -29.92 10.82 -33.30
CA VAL A 262 -28.81 9.95 -32.90
C VAL A 262 -28.61 8.91 -34.01
N SER A 263 -27.43 8.90 -34.62
CA SER A 263 -26.91 7.75 -35.37
C SER A 263 -25.55 7.40 -34.80
N VAL A 264 -25.51 6.38 -33.93
CA VAL A 264 -24.28 5.75 -33.49
C VAL A 264 -23.81 4.88 -34.65
N THR A 265 -22.90 5.39 -35.45
CA THR A 265 -22.10 4.56 -36.36
C THR A 265 -20.76 4.30 -35.69
N ASP A 266 -20.56 3.05 -35.28
CA ASP A 266 -19.26 2.44 -34.97
C ASP A 266 -18.24 2.84 -36.04
N SER A 267 -17.45 3.87 -35.73
CA SER A 267 -16.41 4.32 -36.63
C SER A 267 -15.11 3.69 -36.17
N LEU A 268 -14.82 2.57 -36.83
CA LEU A 268 -13.52 1.98 -37.09
C LEU A 268 -12.38 2.96 -36.81
N VAL A 269 -11.72 2.79 -35.67
CA VAL A 269 -10.47 3.50 -35.38
C VAL A 269 -9.40 2.90 -36.28
N SER A 270 -8.96 3.70 -37.24
CA SER A 270 -7.82 3.44 -38.12
C SER A 270 -6.61 2.97 -37.31
N ARG A 271 -6.22 1.72 -37.56
CA ARG A 271 -4.89 1.20 -37.24
C ARG A 271 -3.87 1.99 -38.04
N SER A 272 -3.27 3.00 -37.42
CA SER A 272 -2.03 3.60 -37.92
C SER A 272 -0.87 3.06 -37.09
N SER A 273 -0.25 2.05 -37.67
CA SER A 273 0.98 1.39 -37.24
C SER A 273 2.18 2.31 -37.37
N ILE A 274 2.69 2.83 -36.24
CA ILE A 274 4.09 3.30 -36.08
C ILE A 274 4.53 3.03 -34.63
N GLY A 275 5.50 2.11 -34.45
CA GLY A 275 6.31 1.94 -33.23
C GLY A 275 5.68 1.09 -32.12
N GLY A 276 6.22 -0.11 -31.89
CA GLY A 276 5.68 -1.10 -30.94
C GLY A 276 5.60 -0.62 -29.49
N ALA A 277 4.40 -0.26 -29.04
CA ALA A 277 4.03 -0.27 -27.64
C ALA A 277 3.28 -1.59 -27.39
N GLY A 278 3.92 -2.52 -26.67
CA GLY A 278 3.30 -3.80 -26.32
C GLY A 278 2.03 -3.56 -25.51
N GLU A 279 0.94 -4.24 -25.87
CA GLU A 279 -0.24 -4.32 -25.03
C GLU A 279 0.19 -4.98 -23.69
N HIS A 280 -0.18 -4.38 -22.56
CA HIS A 280 0.22 -4.87 -21.22
C HIS A 280 -1.02 -5.13 -20.34
N CYS A 281 -0.89 -6.10 -19.42
CA CYS A 281 -1.88 -6.35 -18.37
C CYS A 281 -1.21 -6.39 -16.99
N PHE A 282 -1.97 -6.07 -15.94
CA PHE A 282 -1.47 -6.04 -14.57
C PHE A 282 -1.96 -7.25 -13.77
N CYS A 283 -1.09 -7.79 -12.92
CA CYS A 283 -1.46 -8.89 -12.04
C CYS A 283 -2.47 -8.45 -10.97
N PRO A 284 -3.60 -9.15 -10.78
CA PRO A 284 -4.56 -8.82 -9.73
C PRO A 284 -4.01 -9.11 -8.32
N GLU A 285 -3.06 -10.04 -8.20
CA GLU A 285 -2.48 -10.46 -6.92
C GLU A 285 -1.35 -9.52 -6.45
N CYS A 286 -0.40 -9.17 -7.33
CA CYS A 286 0.78 -8.38 -6.94
C CYS A 286 0.97 -7.06 -7.69
N GLY A 287 0.17 -6.79 -8.73
CA GLY A 287 0.31 -5.57 -9.54
C GLY A 287 1.47 -5.53 -10.52
N GLY A 288 2.23 -6.62 -10.68
CA GLY A 288 3.29 -6.71 -11.68
C GLY A 288 2.76 -6.48 -13.11
N LYS A 289 3.52 -5.74 -13.93
CA LYS A 289 3.24 -5.47 -15.35
C LYS A 289 3.65 -6.67 -16.21
N ASN A 290 2.77 -7.14 -17.07
CA ASN A 290 2.99 -8.31 -17.93
C ASN A 290 2.59 -8.00 -19.37
N GLY A 291 3.02 -8.82 -20.33
CA GLY A 291 2.49 -8.77 -21.70
C GLY A 291 1.00 -9.13 -21.73
N SER A 292 0.25 -8.60 -22.69
CA SER A 292 -1.20 -8.84 -22.82
C SER A 292 -1.59 -10.30 -23.05
N ASP A 293 -0.64 -11.13 -23.45
CA ASP A 293 -0.73 -12.58 -23.68
C ASP A 293 -0.20 -13.43 -22.51
N ALA A 294 0.36 -12.79 -21.47
CA ALA A 294 0.90 -13.50 -20.31
C ALA A 294 -0.21 -14.25 -19.55
N LYS A 295 0.00 -15.56 -19.35
CA LYS A 295 -0.90 -16.41 -18.55
C LYS A 295 -0.58 -16.38 -17.05
N PHE A 296 0.68 -16.11 -16.73
CA PHE A 296 1.20 -16.04 -15.37
C PHE A 296 1.95 -14.73 -15.17
N CYS A 297 1.89 -14.21 -13.96
CA CYS A 297 2.59 -13.00 -13.60
C CYS A 297 4.10 -13.27 -13.53
N ILE A 298 4.89 -12.48 -14.25
CA ILE A 298 6.35 -12.58 -14.24
C ILE A 298 6.97 -12.23 -12.88
N GLN A 299 6.21 -11.55 -12.01
CA GLN A 299 6.69 -11.08 -10.69
C GLN A 299 6.29 -12.02 -9.54
N CYS A 300 5.05 -12.51 -9.51
CA CYS A 300 4.58 -13.34 -8.38
C CYS A 300 4.19 -14.78 -8.77
N GLY A 301 4.23 -15.14 -10.06
CA GLY A 301 3.75 -16.43 -10.56
C GLY A 301 2.22 -16.61 -10.53
N GLY A 302 1.47 -15.62 -10.02
CA GLY A 302 0.01 -15.64 -9.97
C GLY A 302 -0.63 -15.72 -11.35
N ARG A 303 -1.75 -16.44 -11.46
CA ARG A 303 -2.44 -16.66 -12.73
C ARG A 303 -3.19 -15.40 -13.16
N LEU A 304 -3.00 -14.99 -14.42
CA LEU A 304 -3.61 -13.80 -15.01
C LEU A 304 -4.88 -14.12 -15.81
N ARG A 305 -4.97 -15.35 -16.36
CA ARG A 305 -6.11 -15.92 -17.09
C ARG A 305 -6.21 -17.44 -16.89
#